data_AF-A0AAU2CMR2-F1
#
_entry.id   AF-A0AAU2CMR2-F1
#
_cell.length_a   1.000
_cell.length_b   1.000
_cell.length_c   1.000
_cell.angle_alpha   90.00
_cell.angle_beta   90.00
_cell.angle_gamma   90.00
#
_symmetry.space_group_name_H-M   'P 1'
#
loop_
_entity.id
_entity.type
_entity.pdbx_description
1 polymer ?
#
loop_
_entity_poly.entity_id
_entity_poly.type
_entity_poly.pdbx_seq_one_letter_code
_entity_poly.pdbx_strand_id
1 'polypeptide(L)'
;MPLLLALAAEASTGTVGWAAVGLPQMGALAARAAGLELASGMRIDDPGRQWAQVLATVAEAVPVVMVGPLDPVPDRIARRLAAVLRRSGSILLAAGSWQGAEVRMRVVSAAWEGIDGGHGLLRGRRVRVAAAGRGAAAAPTYAEMWLPGPDGQVAPVHDEAARAEREAEAEPEAPDGAGHRELRPVLRVVG
;
A
#
# COMPACT_ATOMS: atom_id res chain seq x y z
N MET A 1 -4.63 -2.38 -8.36
CA MET A 1 -5.86 -2.29 -7.54
C MET A 1 -5.72 -2.93 -6.16
N PRO A 2 -5.38 -4.22 -5.99
CA PRO A 2 -5.36 -4.83 -4.64
C PRO A 2 -4.42 -4.13 -3.66
N LEU A 3 -3.21 -3.75 -4.11
CA LEU A 3 -2.24 -3.03 -3.28
C LEU A 3 -2.76 -1.63 -2.87
N LEU A 4 -3.50 -0.96 -3.76
CA LEU A 4 -4.05 0.36 -3.47
C LEU A 4 -5.10 0.28 -2.34
N LEU A 5 -5.99 -0.71 -2.41
CA LEU A 5 -7.02 -0.93 -1.38
C LEU A 5 -6.42 -1.33 -0.05
N ALA A 6 -5.39 -2.17 -0.07
CA ALA A 6 -4.63 -2.56 1.12
C ALA A 6 -4.02 -1.34 1.83
N LEU A 7 -3.33 -0.48 1.07
CA LEU A 7 -2.73 0.75 1.60
C LEU A 7 -3.79 1.73 2.10
N ALA A 8 -4.92 1.82 1.41
CA ALA A 8 -6.02 2.69 1.83
C ALA A 8 -6.66 2.20 3.12
N ALA A 9 -6.87 0.90 3.28
CA ALA A 9 -7.39 0.31 4.50
C ALA A 9 -6.45 0.57 5.68
N GLU A 10 -5.15 0.30 5.50
CA GLU A 10 -4.15 0.57 6.53
C GLU A 10 -4.08 2.05 6.90
N ALA A 11 -4.06 2.95 5.92
CA ALA A 11 -4.05 4.39 6.14
C ALA A 11 -5.35 4.92 6.78
N SER A 12 -6.46 4.18 6.64
CA SER A 12 -7.75 4.56 7.22
C SER A 12 -7.91 4.07 8.65
N THR A 13 -7.04 3.18 9.14
CA THR A 13 -7.10 2.62 10.50
C THR A 13 -7.08 3.75 11.55
N GLY A 14 -8.10 3.76 12.41
CA GLY A 14 -8.22 4.79 13.47
C GLY A 14 -8.69 6.16 12.96
N THR A 15 -9.02 6.29 11.69
CA THR A 15 -9.55 7.52 11.09
C THR A 15 -11.01 7.37 10.70
N VAL A 16 -11.70 8.50 10.50
CA VAL A 16 -13.09 8.50 10.04
C VAL A 16 -13.14 8.94 8.59
N GLY A 17 -13.28 7.97 7.70
CA GLY A 17 -13.69 8.16 6.32
C GLY A 17 -12.59 8.08 5.27
N TRP A 18 -13.01 7.76 4.05
CA TRP A 18 -12.13 7.63 2.89
C TRP A 18 -12.90 7.96 1.62
N ALA A 19 -12.18 8.26 0.54
CA ALA A 19 -12.79 8.50 -0.75
C ALA A 19 -12.02 7.83 -1.89
N ALA A 20 -12.75 7.38 -2.91
CA ALA A 20 -12.22 6.88 -4.16
C ALA A 20 -12.73 7.74 -5.31
N VAL A 21 -11.82 8.33 -6.08
CA VAL A 21 -12.13 9.23 -7.19
C VAL A 21 -11.56 8.69 -8.49
N GLY A 22 -12.40 8.49 -9.51
CA GLY A 22 -11.95 7.98 -10.81
C GLY A 22 -11.51 6.51 -10.78
N LEU A 23 -12.07 5.70 -9.88
CA LEU A 23 -11.76 4.27 -9.73
C LEU A 23 -12.98 3.39 -10.07
N PRO A 24 -13.50 3.43 -11.31
CA PRO A 24 -14.73 2.72 -11.69
C PRO A 24 -14.64 1.20 -11.52
N GLN A 25 -13.43 0.63 -11.65
CA GLN A 25 -13.15 -0.78 -11.44
C GLN A 25 -13.14 -1.22 -9.96
N MET A 26 -13.22 -0.27 -9.02
CA MET A 26 -13.25 -0.59 -7.59
C MET A 26 -14.65 -1.03 -7.17
N GLY A 27 -14.80 -2.33 -6.87
CA GLY A 27 -16.02 -2.88 -6.30
C GLY A 27 -16.11 -2.69 -4.78
N ALA A 28 -17.31 -2.45 -4.26
CA ALA A 28 -17.55 -2.28 -2.82
C ALA A 28 -17.15 -3.52 -2.00
N LEU A 29 -17.39 -4.72 -2.52
CA LEU A 29 -16.99 -5.96 -1.85
C LEU A 29 -15.46 -6.10 -1.73
N ALA A 30 -14.72 -5.67 -2.76
CA ALA A 30 -13.25 -5.69 -2.72
C ALA A 30 -12.69 -4.66 -1.73
N ALA A 31 -13.30 -3.48 -1.65
CA ALA A 31 -12.95 -2.46 -0.66
C ALA A 31 -13.17 -2.99 0.77
N ARG A 32 -14.35 -3.56 1.04
CA ARG A 32 -14.66 -4.16 2.35
C ARG A 32 -13.72 -5.33 2.68
N ALA A 33 -13.44 -6.19 1.70
CA ALA A 33 -12.53 -7.33 1.90
C ALA A 33 -11.10 -6.88 2.25
N ALA A 34 -10.67 -5.72 1.74
CA ALA A 34 -9.38 -5.12 2.08
C ALA A 34 -9.35 -4.42 3.45
N GLY A 35 -10.50 -4.25 4.12
CA GLY A 35 -10.60 -3.59 5.43
C GLY A 35 -11.18 -2.18 5.42
N LEU A 36 -11.69 -1.68 4.29
CA LEU A 36 -12.34 -0.37 4.24
C LEU A 36 -13.78 -0.43 4.78
N GLU A 37 -14.10 0.46 5.72
CA GLU A 37 -15.46 0.62 6.27
C GLU A 37 -16.36 1.31 5.23
N LEU A 38 -17.34 0.58 4.69
CA LEU A 38 -18.18 1.11 3.60
C LEU A 38 -19.10 2.24 4.05
N ALA A 39 -19.52 2.25 5.32
CA ALA A 39 -20.41 3.28 5.85
C ALA A 39 -19.74 4.67 5.93
N SER A 40 -18.41 4.73 5.91
CA SER A 40 -17.63 5.98 5.95
C SER A 40 -16.95 6.31 4.62
N GLY A 41 -17.24 5.54 3.56
CA GLY A 41 -16.63 5.69 2.24
C GLY A 41 -17.43 6.54 1.27
N MET A 42 -16.73 7.31 0.44
CA MET A 42 -17.30 8.01 -0.72
C MET A 42 -16.70 7.47 -2.03
N ARG A 43 -17.54 7.21 -3.04
CA ARG A 43 -17.08 6.83 -4.38
C ARG A 43 -17.58 7.84 -5.41
N ILE A 44 -16.63 8.40 -6.17
CA ILE A 44 -16.88 9.32 -7.27
C ILE A 44 -16.32 8.64 -8.53
N ASP A 45 -17.22 8.06 -9.33
CA ASP A 45 -16.84 7.18 -10.45
C ASP A 45 -16.18 7.96 -11.60
N ASP A 46 -16.79 9.09 -12.00
CA ASP A 46 -16.27 9.98 -13.04
C ASP A 46 -16.26 11.43 -12.56
N PRO A 47 -15.10 11.98 -12.17
CA PRO A 47 -14.99 13.37 -11.77
C PRO A 47 -14.91 14.36 -12.95
N GLY A 48 -14.85 13.84 -14.19
CA GLY A 48 -14.83 14.62 -15.43
C GLY A 48 -13.72 15.67 -15.49
N ARG A 49 -14.01 16.79 -16.17
CA ARG A 49 -13.07 17.91 -16.36
C ARG A 49 -12.70 18.65 -15.07
N GLN A 50 -13.49 18.49 -14.02
CA GLN A 50 -13.30 19.17 -12.74
C GLN A 50 -12.55 18.33 -11.70
N TRP A 51 -11.91 17.23 -12.13
CA TRP A 51 -11.24 16.28 -11.25
C TRP A 51 -10.31 16.90 -10.21
N ALA A 52 -9.59 17.97 -10.57
CA ALA A 52 -8.68 18.64 -9.64
C ALA A 52 -9.43 19.35 -8.51
N GLN A 53 -10.58 19.96 -8.81
CA GLN A 53 -11.43 20.59 -7.81
C GLN A 53 -12.09 19.54 -6.92
N VAL A 54 -12.58 18.45 -7.52
CA VAL A 54 -13.15 17.30 -6.79
C VAL A 54 -12.13 16.72 -5.81
N LEU A 55 -10.90 16.43 -6.26
CA LEU A 55 -9.83 15.93 -5.37
C LEU A 55 -9.51 16.90 -4.25
N ALA A 56 -9.45 18.21 -4.52
CA ALA A 56 -9.18 19.20 -3.48
C ALA A 56 -10.29 19.23 -2.43
N THR A 57 -11.56 19.24 -2.86
CA THR A 57 -12.72 19.22 -1.96
C THR A 57 -12.78 17.94 -1.14
N VAL A 58 -12.53 16.78 -1.76
CA VAL A 58 -12.52 15.49 -1.07
C VAL A 58 -11.36 15.42 -0.08
N ALA A 59 -10.17 15.89 -0.45
CA ALA A 59 -9.03 15.95 0.46
C ALA A 59 -9.30 16.83 1.69
N GLU A 60 -10.11 17.88 1.58
CA GLU A 60 -10.48 18.68 2.76
C GLU A 60 -11.51 17.97 3.66
N ALA A 61 -12.21 16.95 3.16
CA ALA A 61 -13.30 16.28 3.88
C ALA A 61 -12.87 14.96 4.54
N VAL A 62 -11.92 14.23 3.95
CA VAL A 62 -11.51 12.89 4.43
C VAL A 62 -9.99 12.74 4.56
N PRO A 63 -9.51 11.91 5.49
CA PRO A 63 -8.08 11.69 5.73
C PRO A 63 -7.41 10.85 4.63
N VAL A 64 -8.14 10.00 3.92
CA VAL A 64 -7.58 9.11 2.88
C VAL A 64 -8.32 9.28 1.56
N VAL A 65 -7.57 9.64 0.51
CA VAL A 65 -8.10 9.81 -0.84
C VAL A 65 -7.37 8.88 -1.80
N MET A 66 -8.10 7.96 -2.41
CA MET A 66 -7.63 7.16 -3.53
C MET A 66 -8.02 7.83 -4.84
N VAL A 67 -7.10 7.90 -5.80
CA VAL A 67 -7.37 8.43 -7.13
C VAL A 67 -6.98 7.43 -8.21
N GLY A 68 -7.81 7.35 -9.26
CA GLY A 68 -7.53 6.56 -10.45
C GLY A 68 -6.34 7.05 -11.27
N PRO A 69 -6.01 6.32 -12.36
CA PRO A 69 -5.06 6.81 -13.34
C PRO A 69 -5.54 8.16 -13.88
N LEU A 70 -4.67 9.16 -13.82
CA LEU A 70 -4.90 10.47 -14.40
C LEU A 70 -3.95 10.65 -15.59
N ASP A 71 -4.41 11.42 -16.57
CA ASP A 71 -3.52 12.01 -17.55
C ASP A 71 -2.41 12.81 -16.86
N PRO A 72 -1.26 13.06 -17.52
CA PRO A 72 -0.17 13.83 -16.96
C PRO A 72 -0.68 15.12 -16.30
N VAL A 73 -0.57 15.17 -14.96
CA VAL A 73 -1.05 16.29 -14.17
C VAL A 73 -0.10 17.48 -14.35
N PRO A 74 -0.59 18.64 -14.81
CA PRO A 74 0.24 19.84 -14.90
C PRO A 74 0.82 20.24 -13.54
N ASP A 75 2.09 20.62 -13.48
CA ASP A 75 2.81 20.98 -12.25
C ASP A 75 2.06 21.97 -11.35
N ARG A 76 1.39 22.96 -11.96
CA ARG A 76 0.60 23.96 -11.23
C ARG A 76 -0.52 23.30 -10.42
N ILE A 77 -1.21 22.33 -11.02
CA ILE A 77 -2.30 21.59 -10.36
C ILE A 77 -1.73 20.66 -9.29
N ALA A 78 -0.65 19.93 -9.60
CA ALA A 78 0.02 19.05 -8.65
C ALA A 78 0.49 19.81 -7.39
N ARG A 79 1.14 20.97 -7.55
CA ARG A 79 1.57 21.82 -6.42
C ARG A 79 0.40 22.32 -5.59
N ARG A 80 -0.70 22.73 -6.23
CA ARG A 80 -1.90 23.18 -5.53
C ARG A 80 -2.52 22.05 -4.71
N LEU A 81 -2.64 20.85 -5.29
CA LEU A 81 -3.17 19.68 -4.58
C LEU A 81 -2.25 19.25 -3.44
N ALA A 82 -0.93 19.28 -3.63
CA ALA A 82 0.02 19.02 -2.56
C ALA A 82 -0.13 20.01 -1.39
N ALA A 83 -0.38 21.29 -1.67
CA ALA A 83 -0.65 22.28 -0.63
C ALA A 83 -1.98 22.04 0.10
N VAL A 84 -3.01 21.55 -0.60
CA VAL A 84 -4.29 21.15 0.00
C VAL A 84 -4.10 19.96 0.93
N LEU A 85 -3.47 18.88 0.43
CA LEU A 85 -3.21 17.65 1.19
C LEU A 85 -2.43 17.93 2.49
N ARG A 86 -1.38 18.76 2.41
CA ARG A 86 -0.62 19.15 3.61
C ARG A 86 -1.44 19.97 4.61
N ARG A 87 -2.32 20.85 4.12
CA ARG A 87 -3.17 21.68 4.98
C ARG A 87 -4.26 20.86 5.66
N SER A 88 -4.87 19.91 4.93
CA SER A 88 -5.93 19.05 5.46
C SER A 88 -5.39 17.86 6.27
N GLY A 89 -4.10 17.54 6.13
CA GLY A 89 -3.50 16.35 6.73
C GLY A 89 -3.87 15.06 6.00
N SER A 90 -4.40 15.15 4.78
CA SER A 90 -4.90 13.99 4.04
C SER A 90 -3.83 13.32 3.18
N ILE A 91 -3.95 12.02 3.05
CA ILE A 91 -3.07 11.16 2.27
C ILE A 91 -3.71 10.91 0.90
N LEU A 92 -2.93 11.12 -0.17
CA LEU A 92 -3.33 10.78 -1.53
C LEU A 92 -2.64 9.48 -1.98
N LEU A 93 -3.44 8.48 -2.32
CA LEU A 93 -3.00 7.21 -2.90
C LEU A 93 -3.39 7.17 -4.39
N ALA A 94 -2.41 7.24 -5.27
CA ALA A 94 -2.65 7.26 -6.72
C ALA A 94 -2.49 5.88 -7.36
N ALA A 95 -3.48 5.47 -8.15
CA ALA A 95 -3.44 4.29 -9.01
C ALA A 95 -2.63 4.58 -10.30
N GLY A 96 -1.35 4.91 -10.15
CA GLY A 96 -0.51 5.29 -11.28
C GLY A 96 0.65 6.20 -10.86
N SER A 97 1.25 6.86 -11.83
CA SER A 97 2.26 7.88 -11.56
C SER A 97 1.61 9.14 -11.01
N TRP A 98 2.15 9.64 -9.90
CA TRP A 98 1.85 10.96 -9.39
C TRP A 98 3.13 11.78 -9.28
N GLN A 99 3.13 12.97 -9.87
CA GLN A 99 4.27 13.86 -9.75
C GLN A 99 4.41 14.36 -8.32
N GLY A 100 5.59 14.20 -7.74
CA GLY A 100 5.84 14.56 -6.34
C GLY A 100 5.40 13.52 -5.31
N ALA A 101 5.03 12.30 -5.73
CA ALA A 101 4.80 11.20 -4.80
C ALA A 101 6.02 10.98 -3.88
N GLU A 102 5.77 10.88 -2.58
CA GLU A 102 6.81 10.68 -1.57
C GLU A 102 7.35 9.25 -1.60
N VAL A 103 6.45 8.30 -1.81
CA VAL A 103 6.74 6.87 -1.95
C VAL A 103 6.02 6.33 -3.18
N ARG A 104 6.70 5.50 -3.95
CA ARG A 104 6.15 4.70 -5.05
C ARG A 104 6.27 3.24 -4.68
N MET A 105 5.15 2.53 -4.73
CA MET A 105 5.12 1.10 -4.48
C MET A 105 4.73 0.34 -5.75
N ARG A 106 5.36 -0.80 -5.99
CA ARG A 106 5.09 -1.65 -7.15
C ARG A 106 5.20 -3.12 -6.77
N VAL A 107 4.21 -3.91 -7.17
CA VAL A 107 4.34 -5.38 -7.18
C VAL A 107 5.35 -5.77 -8.25
N VAL A 108 6.49 -6.35 -7.85
CA VAL A 108 7.57 -6.76 -8.77
C VAL A 108 7.52 -8.25 -9.12
N SER A 109 6.91 -9.08 -8.26
CA SER A 109 6.59 -10.47 -8.56
C SER A 109 5.32 -10.91 -7.83
N ALA A 110 4.65 -11.93 -8.36
CA ALA A 110 3.46 -12.52 -7.76
C ALA A 110 3.40 -14.02 -8.08
N ALA A 111 3.03 -14.83 -7.09
CA ALA A 111 2.80 -16.27 -7.21
C ALA A 111 1.47 -16.62 -6.54
N TRP A 112 0.67 -17.44 -7.21
CA TRP A 112 -0.57 -17.97 -6.65
C TRP A 112 -0.32 -19.32 -5.97
N GLU A 113 -1.08 -19.58 -4.91
CA GLU A 113 -1.05 -20.84 -4.17
C GLU A 113 -2.44 -21.50 -4.11
N GLY A 114 -2.49 -22.82 -3.91
CA GLY A 114 -3.73 -23.61 -3.78
C GLY A 114 -4.14 -24.43 -5.00
N ILE A 115 -3.38 -24.33 -6.09
CA ILE A 115 -3.50 -25.16 -7.30
C ILE A 115 -2.35 -26.17 -7.34
N ASP A 116 -2.35 -27.11 -6.41
CA ASP A 116 -1.41 -28.24 -6.40
C ASP A 116 -1.69 -29.14 -7.61
N GLY A 117 -0.67 -29.74 -8.23
CA GLY A 117 -0.85 -30.72 -9.32
C GLY A 117 -1.66 -30.25 -10.54
N GLY A 118 -2.00 -28.96 -10.66
CA GLY A 118 -2.85 -28.40 -11.72
C GLY A 118 -4.36 -28.41 -11.44
N HIS A 119 -4.82 -28.77 -10.24
CA HIS A 119 -6.23 -28.78 -9.87
C HIS A 119 -6.46 -28.17 -8.46
N GLY A 120 -7.58 -27.48 -8.24
CA GLY A 120 -7.91 -26.89 -6.94
C GLY A 120 -8.46 -25.47 -7.03
N LEU A 121 -8.47 -24.77 -5.90
CA LEU A 121 -8.91 -23.38 -5.80
C LEU A 121 -7.70 -22.51 -5.46
N LEU A 122 -7.63 -21.33 -6.08
CA LEU A 122 -6.67 -20.30 -5.66
C LEU A 122 -6.97 -19.90 -4.22
N ARG A 123 -6.03 -20.17 -3.31
CA ARG A 123 -6.17 -19.87 -1.88
C ARG A 123 -5.62 -18.48 -1.58
N GLY A 124 -4.43 -18.18 -2.07
CA GLY A 124 -3.76 -16.91 -1.80
C GLY A 124 -2.78 -16.53 -2.88
N ARG A 125 -2.35 -15.27 -2.86
CA ARG A 125 -1.34 -14.72 -3.76
C ARG A 125 -0.22 -14.09 -2.94
N ARG A 126 0.94 -14.73 -2.95
CA ARG A 126 2.17 -14.15 -2.42
C ARG A 126 2.73 -13.14 -3.43
N VAL A 127 3.04 -11.93 -2.99
CA VAL A 127 3.58 -10.87 -3.81
C VAL A 127 4.85 -10.30 -3.20
N ARG A 128 5.79 -9.89 -4.04
CA ARG A 128 6.92 -9.05 -3.64
C ARG A 128 6.64 -7.62 -4.05
N VAL A 129 6.65 -6.69 -3.10
CA VAL A 129 6.44 -5.26 -3.34
C VAL A 129 7.77 -4.54 -3.17
N ALA A 130 8.11 -3.72 -4.16
CA ALA A 130 9.19 -2.75 -4.07
C ALA A 130 8.61 -1.39 -3.66
N ALA A 131 9.21 -0.75 -2.67
CA ALA A 131 8.93 0.62 -2.28
C ALA A 131 10.17 1.48 -2.54
N ALA A 132 9.98 2.63 -3.20
CA ALA A 132 11.05 3.59 -3.45
C ALA A 132 10.52 5.01 -3.20
N GLY A 133 11.25 5.81 -2.43
CA GLY A 133 10.88 7.19 -2.12
C GLY A 133 11.93 8.20 -2.55
N ARG A 134 11.84 9.41 -2.00
CA ARG A 134 12.88 10.45 -2.14
C ARG A 134 13.82 10.44 -0.93
N GLY A 135 15.06 10.92 -1.11
CA GLY A 135 16.04 11.06 -0.02
C GLY A 135 16.56 9.71 0.51
N ALA A 136 16.47 9.48 1.83
CA ALA A 136 16.92 8.25 2.49
C ALA A 136 16.22 6.96 1.96
N ALA A 137 15.12 7.10 1.23
CA ALA A 137 14.41 6.02 0.55
C ALA A 137 14.75 5.88 -0.96
N ALA A 138 15.88 6.45 -1.42
CA ALA A 138 16.31 6.37 -2.83
C ALA A 138 16.68 4.94 -3.27
N ALA A 139 17.21 4.13 -2.35
CA ALA A 139 17.39 2.71 -2.59
C ALA A 139 16.04 1.98 -2.42
N PRO A 140 15.58 1.20 -3.41
CA PRO A 140 14.34 0.45 -3.27
C PRO A 140 14.43 -0.57 -2.12
N THR A 141 13.43 -0.58 -1.26
CA THR A 141 13.22 -1.63 -0.27
C THR A 141 12.20 -2.64 -0.78
N TYR A 142 12.30 -3.88 -0.32
CA TYR A 142 11.42 -4.97 -0.75
C TYR A 142 10.76 -5.63 0.45
N ALA A 143 9.49 -6.01 0.28
CA ALA A 143 8.75 -6.81 1.25
C ALA A 143 7.95 -7.90 0.54
N GLU A 144 7.83 -9.06 1.17
CA GLU A 144 6.93 -10.12 0.73
C GLU A 144 5.65 -10.09 1.57
N MET A 145 4.51 -10.23 0.91
CA MET A 145 3.21 -10.18 1.56
C MET A 145 2.16 -10.98 0.80
N TRP A 146 1.12 -11.38 1.52
CA TRP A 146 -0.12 -11.90 0.98
C TRP A 146 -0.99 -10.78 0.44
N LEU A 147 -1.49 -10.93 -0.79
CA LEU A 147 -2.35 -9.95 -1.44
C LEU A 147 -3.20 -10.56 -2.58
N PRO A 148 -4.35 -11.18 -2.29
CA PRO A 148 -4.87 -11.50 -0.95
C PRO A 148 -4.24 -12.78 -0.37
N GLY A 149 -4.36 -12.98 0.94
CA GLY A 149 -4.02 -14.22 1.63
C GLY A 149 -5.15 -15.26 1.59
N PRO A 150 -4.94 -16.44 2.20
CA PRO A 150 -5.91 -17.53 2.28
C PRO A 150 -7.28 -17.16 2.86
N ASP A 151 -7.30 -16.16 3.75
CA ASP A 151 -8.48 -15.59 4.39
C ASP A 151 -9.05 -14.36 3.64
N GLY A 152 -8.48 -14.04 2.47
CA GLY A 152 -8.81 -12.85 1.69
C GLY A 152 -8.14 -11.57 2.18
N GLN A 153 -7.41 -11.61 3.30
CA GLN A 153 -6.81 -10.44 3.93
C GLN A 153 -5.42 -10.13 3.40
N VAL A 154 -4.91 -8.96 3.77
CA VAL A 154 -3.54 -8.54 3.46
C VAL A 154 -2.70 -8.77 4.70
N ALA A 155 -1.62 -9.54 4.57
CA ALA A 155 -0.75 -9.87 5.69
C ALA A 155 0.70 -10.00 5.22
N PRO A 156 1.70 -9.71 6.06
CA PRO A 156 3.07 -10.09 5.75
C PRO A 156 3.16 -11.60 5.53
N VAL A 157 4.03 -12.03 4.61
CA VAL A 157 4.40 -13.45 4.57
C VAL A 157 5.37 -13.64 5.72
N HIS A 158 4.85 -14.06 6.88
CA HIS A 158 5.69 -14.57 7.94
C HIS A 158 6.31 -15.86 7.43
N ASP A 159 7.59 -15.79 7.08
CA ASP A 159 8.36 -16.97 6.74
C ASP A 159 8.61 -17.73 8.05
N GLU A 160 7.73 -18.68 8.40
CA GLU A 160 7.91 -19.56 9.57
C GLU A 160 9.28 -20.27 9.49
N ALA A 161 9.78 -20.54 8.27
CA ALA A 161 11.11 -21.08 8.04
C ALA A 161 12.23 -20.12 8.45
N ALA A 162 12.11 -18.82 8.14
CA ALA A 162 13.10 -17.83 8.56
C ALA A 162 13.00 -17.47 10.06
N ARG A 163 11.90 -17.81 10.74
CA ARG A 163 11.78 -17.73 12.21
C ARG A 163 12.41 -18.95 12.88
N ALA A 164 12.20 -20.14 12.32
CA ALA A 164 12.83 -21.38 12.77
C ALA A 164 14.36 -21.37 12.56
N GLU A 165 14.86 -20.85 11.43
CA GLU A 165 16.30 -20.65 11.21
C GLU A 165 16.89 -19.62 12.18
N ARG A 166 16.18 -18.53 12.49
CA ARG A 166 16.62 -17.53 13.48
C ARG A 166 16.54 -18.02 14.92
N GLU A 167 15.59 -18.89 15.26
CA GLU A 167 15.49 -19.54 16.57
C GLU A 167 16.55 -20.65 16.72
N ALA A 168 16.92 -21.34 15.64
CA ALA A 168 18.01 -22.31 15.61
C ALA A 168 19.41 -21.64 15.65
N GLU A 169 19.56 -20.47 15.04
CA GLU A 169 20.82 -19.69 15.05
C GLU A 169 21.01 -18.89 16.35
N ALA A 170 19.97 -18.80 17.20
CA ALA A 170 20.00 -18.10 18.49
C ALA A 170 20.33 -19.02 19.70
N GLU A 171 20.62 -20.30 19.48
CA GLU A 171 21.14 -21.18 20.53
C GLU A 171 22.64 -20.86 20.75
N PRO A 172 23.07 -20.41 21.95
CA PRO A 172 24.34 -19.72 22.11
C PRO A 172 25.52 -20.70 22.22
N GLU A 173 26.41 -20.67 21.22
CA GLU A 173 27.79 -21.13 21.37
C GLU A 173 28.64 -19.97 21.95
N ALA A 174 29.40 -20.26 22.99
CA ALA A 174 30.22 -19.30 23.74
C ALA A 174 31.35 -18.66 22.88
N PRO A 175 31.92 -17.51 23.28
CA PRO A 175 32.37 -16.50 22.33
C PRO A 175 33.82 -16.66 21.88
N ASP A 176 34.08 -16.38 20.59
CA ASP A 176 35.33 -15.74 20.17
C ASP A 176 35.14 -14.91 18.87
N GLY A 177 35.79 -13.75 18.81
CA GLY A 177 36.28 -13.16 17.57
C GLY A 177 35.32 -12.47 16.58
N ALA A 178 35.07 -11.18 16.84
CA ALA A 178 35.04 -10.05 15.88
C ALA A 178 34.46 -10.22 14.45
N GLY A 179 33.45 -9.39 14.13
CA GLY A 179 33.32 -8.78 12.79
C GLY A 179 31.90 -8.62 12.25
N HIS A 180 31.43 -7.36 12.15
CA HIS A 180 30.58 -6.78 11.08
C HIS A 180 29.49 -7.69 10.47
N ARG A 181 28.19 -7.36 10.47
CA ARG A 181 27.56 -6.08 10.10
C ARG A 181 26.05 -6.24 10.33
N GLU A 182 25.47 -5.45 11.22
CA GLU A 182 24.00 -5.36 11.34
C GLU A 182 23.40 -4.71 10.10
N LEU A 183 22.40 -5.37 9.50
CA LEU A 183 21.37 -4.70 8.71
C LEU A 183 20.00 -5.25 9.13
N ARG A 184 19.41 -4.61 10.14
CA ARG A 184 17.99 -4.78 10.50
C ARG A 184 17.15 -3.81 9.67
N PRO A 185 16.19 -4.24 8.84
CA PRO A 185 15.12 -3.37 8.40
C PRO A 185 13.97 -3.51 9.40
N VAL A 186 13.97 -2.68 10.44
CA VAL A 186 12.77 -2.45 11.23
C VAL A 186 11.94 -1.43 10.46
N LEU A 187 10.81 -1.87 9.91
CA LEU A 187 9.82 -0.98 9.32
C LEU A 187 9.29 -0.09 10.45
N ARG A 188 9.76 1.17 10.52
CA ARG A 188 9.17 2.20 11.37
C ARG A 188 8.23 3.03 10.52
N VAL A 189 6.94 2.92 10.78
CA VAL A 189 5.96 3.92 10.35
C VAL A 189 6.22 5.16 11.21
N VAL A 190 6.79 6.20 10.60
CA VAL A 190 6.92 7.51 11.24
C VAL A 190 5.76 8.34 10.73
N GLY A 191 4.79 8.58 11.61
CA GLY A 191 3.83 9.67 11.52
C GLY A 191 4.27 10.80 12.45
#